data_AF-A0A699YGD4-F1
#
_entry.id   AF-A0A699YGD4-F1
#
_cell.length_a   1.000
_cell.length_b   1.000
_cell.length_c   1.000
_cell.angle_alpha   90.00
_cell.angle_beta   90.00
_cell.angle_gamma   90.00
#
_symmetry.space_group_name_H-M   'P 1'
#
loop_
_entity.id
_entity.type
_entity.pdbx_description
1 polymer ?
#
loop_
_entity_poly.entity_id
_entity_poly.type
_entity_poly.pdbx_seq_one_letter_code
_entity_poly.pdbx_strand_id
1 'polypeptide(L)'
;RDKEWLVSGDESPVRPDQAPVWHCKFIAGLFQPCPLLQDAYVRRQIAAQGHSQRYWRLMGLLMAQFDGLCKGFWASCASPAQNMTYQELYLLQSIGDLYDLKVLFPPD
;
A
#
# COMPACT_ATOMS: atom_id res chain seq x y z
N ARG A 1 19.07 -3.60 38.93
CA ARG A 1 20.22 -3.13 38.13
C ARG A 1 20.01 -3.58 36.69
N ASP A 2 18.85 -3.30 36.10
CA ASP A 2 18.31 -2.02 35.60
C ASP A 2 18.54 -2.01 34.10
N LYS A 3 17.46 -2.11 33.31
CA LYS A 3 17.08 -1.13 32.29
C LYS A 3 15.59 -1.30 31.98
N GLU A 4 14.81 -0.39 32.55
CA GLU A 4 13.45 -0.05 32.12
C GLU A 4 13.47 0.33 30.63
N TRP A 5 12.45 -0.12 29.90
CA TRP A 5 11.96 0.59 28.72
C TRP A 5 10.45 0.76 28.89
N LEU A 6 10.12 1.86 29.56
CA LEU A 6 8.84 2.55 29.43
C LEU A 6 8.62 2.88 27.95
N VAL A 7 7.55 2.37 27.36
CA VAL A 7 6.94 2.99 26.19
C VAL A 7 5.46 3.15 26.51
N SER A 8 5.13 4.36 26.99
CA SER A 8 3.83 5.01 26.87
C SER A 8 3.28 4.77 25.45
N GLY A 9 2.05 4.30 25.25
CA GLY A 9 0.85 5.08 25.58
C GLY A 9 0.64 6.18 24.54
N ASP A 10 0.40 5.82 23.27
CA ASP A 10 -0.26 6.68 22.28
C ASP A 10 -0.85 5.81 21.15
N GLU A 11 -2.15 5.52 21.22
CA GLU A 11 -2.94 4.89 20.14
C GLU A 11 -3.28 5.93 19.06
N SER A 12 -2.27 6.40 18.34
CA SER A 12 -2.45 7.26 17.18
C SER A 12 -2.22 6.45 15.88
N PRO A 13 -3.11 6.55 14.87
CA PRO A 13 -2.94 5.81 13.63
C PRO A 13 -1.65 6.25 12.93
N VAL A 14 -0.77 5.27 12.65
CA VAL A 14 0.51 5.48 11.97
C VAL A 14 0.25 6.20 10.64
N ARG A 15 0.81 7.40 10.51
CA ARG A 15 0.73 8.17 9.26
C ARG A 15 1.57 7.46 8.18
N PRO A 16 1.12 7.46 6.91
CA PRO A 16 1.77 6.71 5.83
C PRO A 16 3.19 7.17 5.49
N ASP A 17 3.66 8.29 6.04
CA ASP A 17 5.01 8.84 5.90
C ASP A 17 6.03 8.26 6.90
N GLN A 18 5.60 7.44 7.87
CA GLN A 18 6.47 6.89 8.94
C GLN A 18 6.75 5.39 8.83
N ALA A 19 6.39 4.71 7.73
CA ALA A 19 6.70 3.29 7.57
C ALA A 19 8.22 3.05 7.38
N PRO A 20 8.87 2.23 8.22
CA PRO A 20 10.31 1.96 8.11
C PRO A 20 10.63 1.19 6.81
N VAL A 21 11.51 1.78 5.99
CA VAL A 21 11.99 1.36 4.65
C VAL A 21 12.67 -0.03 4.64
N TRP A 22 12.84 -0.69 5.78
CA TRP A 22 13.75 -1.81 5.95
C TRP A 22 13.16 -3.21 5.68
N HIS A 23 11.84 -3.35 5.52
CA HIS A 23 11.24 -4.65 5.20
C HIS A 23 11.09 -4.97 3.71
N CYS A 24 11.52 -4.07 2.81
CA CYS A 24 11.55 -4.39 1.38
C CYS A 24 12.71 -5.31 0.99
N LYS A 25 13.67 -5.63 1.87
CA LYS A 25 14.92 -6.31 1.48
C LYS A 25 14.84 -7.82 1.23
N PHE A 26 13.75 -8.52 1.60
CA PHE A 26 13.69 -9.98 1.42
C PHE A 26 12.82 -10.45 0.23
N ILE A 27 12.09 -9.54 -0.41
CA ILE A 27 11.34 -9.80 -1.65
C ILE A 27 11.90 -8.95 -2.82
N ALA A 28 13.04 -8.27 -2.61
CA ALA A 28 13.66 -7.33 -3.56
C ALA A 28 14.64 -7.97 -4.57
N GLY A 29 14.51 -9.26 -4.87
CA GLY A 29 15.46 -9.94 -5.76
C GLY A 29 15.22 -9.71 -7.25
N LEU A 30 13.96 -9.55 -7.70
CA LEU A 30 13.65 -9.77 -9.12
C LEU A 30 12.60 -8.83 -9.75
N PHE A 31 12.02 -7.87 -9.04
CA PHE A 31 10.97 -7.02 -9.61
C PHE A 31 11.00 -5.58 -9.06
N GLN A 32 11.55 -4.64 -9.84
CA GLN A 32 11.18 -3.23 -9.75
C GLN A 32 10.33 -2.90 -10.99
N PRO A 33 9.04 -2.56 -10.82
CA PRO A 33 8.62 -1.48 -9.93
C PRO A 33 7.84 -1.98 -8.71
N CYS A 34 8.19 -1.44 -7.54
CA CYS A 34 7.44 -1.69 -6.32
C CYS A 34 5.98 -1.22 -6.53
N PRO A 35 4.95 -2.05 -6.26
CA PRO A 35 3.54 -1.66 -6.34
C PRO A 35 3.22 -0.35 -5.59
N LEU A 36 3.98 -0.04 -4.54
CA LEU A 36 3.90 1.23 -3.80
C LEU A 36 4.33 2.46 -4.60
N LEU A 37 5.30 2.32 -5.52
CA LEU A 37 5.71 3.42 -6.39
C LEU A 37 4.61 3.75 -7.41
N GLN A 38 3.92 2.74 -7.93
CA GLN A 38 2.77 2.92 -8.80
C GLN A 38 1.62 3.61 -8.06
N ASP A 39 1.27 3.14 -6.86
CA ASP A 39 0.24 3.75 -6.01
C ASP A 39 0.55 5.24 -5.73
N ALA A 40 1.78 5.53 -5.29
CA ALA A 40 2.21 6.91 -5.00
C ALA A 40 2.16 7.80 -6.24
N TYR A 41 2.57 7.28 -7.40
CA TYR A 41 2.47 8.01 -8.67
C TYR A 41 1.01 8.32 -9.02
N VAL A 42 0.13 7.32 -8.96
CA VAL A 42 -1.31 7.49 -9.28
C VAL A 42 -1.95 8.52 -8.36
N ARG A 43 -1.71 8.43 -7.05
CA ARG A 43 -2.23 9.40 -6.07
C ARG A 43 -1.72 10.82 -6.33
N ARG A 44 -0.45 10.98 -6.71
CA ARG A 44 0.12 12.28 -7.11
C ARG A 44 -0.57 12.85 -8.35
N GLN A 45 -0.84 12.01 -9.35
CA GLN A 45 -1.52 12.45 -10.57
C GLN A 45 -2.99 12.81 -10.32
N ILE A 46 -3.69 12.06 -9.47
CA ILE A 46 -5.06 12.39 -9.04
C ILE A 46 -5.08 13.76 -8.35
N ALA A 47 -4.14 14.01 -7.43
CA ALA A 47 -4.06 15.29 -6.74
C ALA A 47 -3.79 16.47 -7.70
N ALA A 48 -2.88 16.28 -8.67
CA ALA A 48 -2.51 17.32 -9.62
C ALA A 48 -3.56 17.58 -10.70
N GLN A 49 -4.26 16.53 -11.15
CA GLN A 49 -5.06 16.57 -12.39
C GLN A 49 -6.54 16.23 -12.19
N GLY A 50 -6.96 15.72 -11.03
CA GLY A 50 -8.33 15.24 -10.78
C GLY A 50 -9.41 16.32 -10.88
N HIS A 51 -9.03 17.58 -10.66
CA HIS A 51 -9.93 18.72 -10.80
C HIS A 51 -10.20 19.06 -12.27
N SER A 52 -9.19 18.96 -13.14
CA SER A 52 -9.26 19.40 -14.54
C SER A 52 -9.54 18.28 -15.53
N GLN A 53 -9.17 17.04 -15.22
CA GLN A 53 -9.28 15.91 -16.14
C GLN A 53 -10.23 14.84 -15.64
N ARG A 54 -11.19 14.48 -16.49
CA ARG A 54 -12.20 13.43 -16.19
C ARG A 54 -11.56 12.09 -15.84
N TYR A 55 -10.50 11.70 -16.55
CA TYR A 55 -9.77 10.45 -16.30
C TYR A 55 -9.27 10.37 -14.85
N TRP A 56 -8.49 11.37 -14.42
CA TRP A 56 -7.93 11.39 -13.06
C TRP A 56 -8.99 11.53 -11.97
N ARG A 57 -10.13 12.15 -12.28
CA ARG A 57 -11.27 12.17 -11.36
C ARG A 57 -11.88 10.79 -11.14
N LEU A 58 -12.07 10.02 -12.22
CA LEU A 58 -12.57 8.64 -12.12
C LEU A 58 -11.57 7.73 -11.41
N MET A 59 -10.27 7.89 -11.70
CA MET A 59 -9.22 7.20 -10.95
C MET A 59 -9.27 7.54 -9.46
N GLY A 60 -9.55 8.80 -9.11
CA GLY A 60 -9.77 9.21 -7.72
C GLY A 60 -10.90 8.45 -7.03
N LEU A 61 -12.01 8.18 -7.73
CA LEU A 61 -13.12 7.38 -7.19
C LEU A 61 -12.73 5.92 -6.99
N LEU A 62 -11.97 5.33 -7.90
CA LEU A 62 -11.47 3.95 -7.77
C LEU A 62 -10.52 3.82 -6.58
N MET A 63 -9.58 4.75 -6.43
CA MET A 63 -8.67 4.76 -5.27
C MET A 63 -9.43 4.97 -3.96
N ALA A 64 -10.45 5.83 -3.93
CA ALA A 64 -11.29 6.03 -2.75
C ALA A 64 -12.11 4.77 -2.39
N GLN A 65 -12.60 4.03 -3.38
CA GLN A 65 -13.27 2.74 -3.17
C GLN A 65 -12.30 1.72 -2.56
N PHE A 66 -11.08 1.63 -3.07
CA PHE A 66 -10.06 0.74 -2.52
C PHE A 66 -9.68 1.11 -1.08
N ASP A 67 -9.51 2.41 -0.79
CA ASP A 67 -9.29 2.90 0.57
C ASP A 67 -10.45 2.53 1.52
N GLY A 68 -11.69 2.61 1.03
CA GLY A 68 -12.88 2.16 1.76
C GLY A 68 -12.89 0.65 2.02
N LEU A 69 -12.49 -0.15 1.04
CA LEU A 69 -12.36 -1.60 1.17
C LEU A 69 -11.32 -1.97 2.22
N CYS A 70 -10.13 -1.38 2.18
CA CYS A 70 -9.07 -1.62 3.16
C CYS A 70 -9.55 -1.30 4.59
N LYS A 71 -10.16 -0.12 4.78
CA LYS A 71 -10.72 0.28 6.08
C LYS A 71 -11.80 -0.67 6.57
N GLY A 72 -12.72 -1.07 5.68
CA GLY A 72 -13.79 -2.02 6.01
C GLY A 72 -13.25 -3.39 6.39
N PHE A 73 -12.28 -3.90 5.63
CA PHE A 73 -11.60 -5.16 5.91
C PHE A 73 -10.92 -5.14 7.28
N TRP A 74 -10.12 -4.11 7.56
CA TRP A 74 -9.45 -3.94 8.85
C TRP A 74 -10.43 -3.83 10.02
N ALA A 75 -11.52 -3.08 9.84
CA ALA A 75 -12.57 -2.95 10.86
C ALA A 75 -13.34 -4.25 11.11
N SER A 76 -13.43 -5.12 10.10
CA SER A 76 -14.10 -6.43 10.20
C SER A 76 -13.23 -7.55 10.76
N CYS A 77 -11.91 -7.34 10.86
CA CYS A 77 -10.97 -8.38 11.24
C CYS A 77 -11.02 -8.64 12.75
N ALA A 78 -11.51 -9.81 13.16
CA ALA A 78 -11.65 -10.18 14.56
C ALA A 78 -10.30 -10.47 15.26
N SER A 79 -9.27 -10.85 14.50
CA SER A 79 -7.93 -11.14 15.00
C SER A 79 -6.90 -10.27 14.31
N PRO A 80 -6.23 -9.34 15.01
CA PRO A 80 -5.21 -8.47 14.42
C PRO A 80 -4.07 -9.23 13.74
N ALA A 81 -3.77 -10.45 14.20
CA ALA A 81 -2.73 -11.30 13.63
C ALA A 81 -3.09 -11.87 12.24
N GLN A 82 -4.37 -11.85 11.85
CA GLN A 82 -4.84 -12.29 10.52
C GLN A 82 -5.05 -11.10 9.58
N ASN A 83 -4.68 -9.91 10.01
CA ASN A 83 -4.95 -8.70 9.26
C ASN A 83 -3.91 -8.51 8.16
N MET A 84 -4.38 -8.35 6.92
CA MET A 84 -3.52 -8.03 5.79
C MET A 84 -3.13 -6.55 5.79
N THR A 85 -1.88 -6.29 5.45
CA THR A 85 -1.36 -4.95 5.20
C THR A 85 -1.96 -4.36 3.94
N TYR A 86 -1.86 -3.03 3.79
CA TYR A 86 -2.25 -2.34 2.56
C TYR A 86 -1.55 -2.90 1.32
N GLN A 87 -0.28 -3.28 1.45
CA GLN A 87 0.53 -3.84 0.37
C GLN A 87 -0.01 -5.18 -0.11
N GLU A 88 -0.40 -6.06 0.81
CA GLU A 88 -0.96 -7.37 0.49
C GLU A 88 -2.33 -7.23 -0.19
N LEU A 89 -3.17 -6.32 0.30
CA LEU A 89 -4.45 -5.99 -0.34
C LEU A 89 -4.27 -5.37 -1.74
N TYR A 90 -3.28 -4.50 -1.91
CA TYR A 90 -2.97 -3.90 -3.21
C TYR A 90 -2.43 -4.95 -4.19
N LEU A 91 -1.59 -5.86 -3.69
CA LEU A 91 -1.07 -6.99 -4.47
C LEU A 91 -2.20 -7.89 -4.95
N LEU A 92 -3.21 -8.15 -4.11
CA LEU A 92 -4.38 -8.94 -4.48
C LEU A 92 -5.13 -8.35 -5.68
N GLN A 93 -5.23 -7.02 -5.74
CA GLN A 93 -5.86 -6.32 -6.86
C GLN A 93 -5.00 -6.31 -8.12
N SER A 94 -3.67 -6.35 -7.98
CA SER A 94 -2.72 -6.29 -9.10
C SER A 94 -2.23 -7.65 -9.60
N ILE A 95 -2.79 -8.78 -9.12
CA ILE A 95 -2.37 -10.13 -9.55
C ILE A 95 -2.37 -10.27 -11.08
N GLY A 96 -3.40 -9.75 -11.75
CA GLY A 96 -3.48 -9.77 -13.21
C GLY A 96 -2.29 -9.04 -13.87
N ASP A 97 -2.00 -7.83 -13.40
CA ASP A 97 -0.87 -7.04 -13.89
C ASP A 97 0.48 -7.74 -13.64
N LEU A 98 0.63 -8.46 -12.52
CA LEU A 98 1.87 -9.19 -12.21
C LEU A 98 2.16 -10.33 -13.20
N TYR A 99 1.13 -11.00 -13.72
CA TYR A 99 1.33 -12.06 -14.73
C TYR A 99 1.89 -11.49 -16.03
N ASP A 100 1.38 -10.33 -16.46
CA ASP A 100 1.87 -9.64 -17.65
C ASP A 100 3.26 -9.02 -17.40
N LEU A 101 3.46 -8.42 -16.23
CA LEU A 101 4.75 -7.86 -15.83
C LEU A 101 5.86 -8.92 -15.79
N LYS A 102 5.55 -10.16 -15.38
CA LYS A 102 6.48 -11.29 -15.43
C LYS A 102 7.00 -11.59 -16.84
N VAL A 103 6.15 -11.40 -17.85
CA VAL A 103 6.53 -11.60 -19.27
C VAL A 103 7.34 -10.41 -19.78
N LEU A 104 6.95 -9.20 -19.41
CA LEU A 104 7.60 -7.97 -19.87
C LEU A 104 8.96 -7.72 -19.23
N PHE A 105 9.15 -8.16 -17.98
CA PHE A 105 10.38 -8.02 -17.21
C PHE A 105 10.79 -9.38 -16.66
N PRO A 106 11.38 -10.26 -17.50
CA PRO A 106 11.82 -11.57 -17.03
C PRO A 106 12.89 -11.41 -15.93
N PRO A 107 12.85 -12.22 -14.88
CA PRO A 107 13.95 -12.30 -13.93
C PRO A 107 15.18 -12.87 -14.64
N ASP A 108 16.33 -12.18 -14.54
CA ASP A 108 17.63 -12.71 -14.96
C ASP A 108 18.00 -14.00 -14.19
#